data_AF-A0A812TF72-F1
#
_entry.id   AF-A0A812TF72-F1
#
_cell.length_a   1.000
_cell.length_b   1.000
_cell.length_c   1.000
_cell.angle_alpha   90.00
_cell.angle_beta   90.00
_cell.angle_gamma   90.00
#
_symmetry.space_group_name_H-M   'P 1'
#
loop_
_entity.id
_entity.type
_entity.pdbx_description
1 polymer ?
#
loop_
_entity_poly.entity_id
_entity_poly.type
_entity_poly.pdbx_seq_one_letter_code
_entity_poly.pdbx_strand_id
1 'polypeptide(L)'
;MDDLLLPQELQAELAVLEKKPTRLASISTLSLDSQEVDEPAAPPPPVPAAEATVPPPEQSASMPASKSEEEEEDQEEQEEEASGEEKAHHEMLKNAAKQRIRRMVKPKTQRSDLAVPKWVAEQWNKGTSQKEAMAALLQEVNWDKDEGWYSQSEMKSDLKWSTSQRITAAVAHCERKPSVFIRRNLYDGVLEYWVTVRETGRHVESLKEAEKPMELPDDAFAGFDNMTKRLLPEAAGPGSGDDKRRVQTLDDGITKLEVEHDKLNLHFAEAEISGFNQENAKKYMDKDGKDGADAPVASAIRAARAVLEEVPEAMGSSIRIMAGCGEKNSERDAHRVARRCRLTLPIMITEVMIHGWQVPLILLSAWLTFLLGRNLLHTLSGLPRPDLARSHATWKCFWSRYQKLYPNHDVFRRAARGELDLSRTVGLVLHGDEGRTKKKSAILVLSCHSILGYGSHATDPQPEPYCKQYLNMTGHTLSTRWVLGCLPKTYYDGEDGDNFFQEYLNVFVEDMLRVYEKGIKAATGEVYHFVVLNVIGDWPWFVKAFNLIRNFANCSKQETSRAPSKGICHVCKADMTNYPFEDFTSASPAWRATINEERGYSGSPSLLRLPKDPTDESAFLGQDIFHGWHL
;
A
#
# COMPACT_ATOMS: atom_id res chain seq x y z
N MET A 1 -12.39 -30.32 45.54
CA MET A 1 -13.54 -31.18 45.84
C MET A 1 -14.75 -30.30 45.79
N ASP A 2 -15.59 -30.53 44.79
CA ASP A 2 -17.05 -30.52 44.87
C ASP A 2 -17.55 -30.86 43.46
N ASP A 3 -18.37 -31.91 43.37
CA ASP A 3 -18.78 -32.49 42.08
C ASP A 3 -20.04 -31.81 41.54
N LEU A 4 -20.05 -31.53 40.23
CA LEU A 4 -21.27 -31.25 39.48
C LEU A 4 -21.40 -32.26 38.34
N LEU A 5 -22.23 -33.29 38.60
CA LEU A 5 -22.52 -34.37 37.67
C LEU A 5 -23.36 -33.89 36.49
N LEU A 6 -23.05 -34.41 35.29
CA LEU A 6 -23.86 -34.21 34.09
C LEU A 6 -25.18 -35.01 34.16
N PRO A 7 -26.30 -34.50 33.61
CA PRO A 7 -27.58 -35.22 33.57
C PRO A 7 -27.52 -36.56 32.83
N GLN A 8 -28.28 -37.54 33.32
CA GLN A 8 -28.24 -38.93 32.84
C GLN A 8 -28.70 -39.12 31.39
N GLU A 9 -29.50 -38.21 30.84
CA GLU A 9 -30.00 -38.28 29.45
C GLU A 9 -28.85 -38.27 28.42
N LEU A 10 -27.79 -37.50 28.69
CA LEU A 10 -26.59 -37.40 27.85
C LEU A 10 -25.73 -38.68 27.84
N GLN A 11 -25.93 -39.58 28.81
CA GLN A 11 -25.26 -40.88 28.86
C GLN A 11 -26.00 -41.95 28.02
N ALA A 12 -27.28 -41.71 27.66
CA ALA A 12 -28.07 -42.66 26.90
C ALA A 12 -27.75 -42.64 25.39
N GLU A 13 -27.55 -41.46 24.79
CA GLU A 13 -27.28 -41.34 23.35
C GLU A 13 -25.90 -41.87 22.95
N LEU A 14 -24.87 -41.64 23.77
CA LEU A 14 -23.51 -42.14 23.52
C LEU A 14 -23.46 -43.67 23.44
N ALA A 15 -24.31 -44.38 24.18
CA ALA A 15 -24.36 -45.85 24.19
C ALA A 15 -24.93 -46.49 22.90
N VAL A 16 -25.52 -45.69 21.99
CA VAL A 16 -26.15 -46.17 20.75
C VAL A 16 -25.17 -46.24 19.58
N LEU A 17 -24.16 -45.36 19.54
CA LEU A 17 -23.27 -45.21 18.38
C LEU A 17 -22.12 -46.23 18.31
N GLU A 18 -21.71 -46.84 19.41
CA GLU A 18 -20.53 -47.74 19.45
C GLU A 18 -20.76 -49.16 18.88
N LYS A 19 -21.92 -49.45 18.28
CA LYS A 19 -22.33 -50.85 17.95
C LYS A 19 -22.75 -51.09 16.50
N LYS A 20 -21.80 -50.94 15.56
CA LYS A 20 -21.56 -51.89 14.44
C LYS A 20 -20.32 -51.55 13.59
N PRO A 21 -19.38 -52.48 13.38
CA PRO A 21 -18.39 -52.40 12.29
C PRO A 21 -18.93 -53.03 11.00
N THR A 22 -18.22 -52.87 9.86
CA THR A 22 -17.67 -54.01 9.04
C THR A 22 -17.26 -53.59 7.60
N ARG A 23 -15.95 -53.75 7.31
CA ARG A 23 -15.27 -54.02 6.01
C ARG A 23 -15.44 -53.12 4.78
N LEU A 24 -14.28 -52.80 4.19
CA LEU A 24 -14.06 -52.53 2.76
C LEU A 24 -14.40 -53.74 1.88
N ALA A 25 -14.83 -53.46 0.64
CA ALA A 25 -14.70 -54.37 -0.51
C ALA A 25 -14.54 -53.54 -1.80
N SER A 26 -13.65 -53.96 -2.70
CA SER A 26 -13.46 -53.39 -4.04
C SER A 26 -14.27 -54.17 -5.08
N ILE A 27 -14.58 -53.59 -6.25
CA ILE A 27 -14.38 -54.15 -7.62
C ILE A 27 -15.19 -53.40 -8.71
N SER A 28 -14.46 -53.00 -9.76
CA SER A 28 -14.75 -52.91 -11.21
C SER A 28 -16.08 -52.39 -11.81
N THR A 29 -15.92 -51.33 -12.62
CA THR A 29 -16.37 -51.17 -14.03
C THR A 29 -17.77 -51.63 -14.49
N LEU A 30 -18.60 -50.65 -14.84
CA LEU A 30 -19.45 -50.62 -16.05
C LEU A 30 -19.25 -49.21 -16.66
N SER A 31 -18.78 -49.04 -17.89
CA SER A 31 -19.49 -49.31 -19.15
C SER A 31 -20.75 -48.46 -19.27
N LEU A 32 -20.60 -47.27 -19.88
CA LEU A 32 -21.67 -46.42 -20.38
C LEU A 32 -21.52 -46.30 -21.89
N ASP A 33 -22.62 -46.46 -22.61
CA ASP A 33 -22.63 -46.50 -24.07
C ASP A 33 -23.65 -45.51 -24.63
N SER A 34 -23.25 -44.82 -25.69
CA SER A 34 -24.09 -44.13 -26.69
C SER A 34 -25.06 -43.00 -26.29
N GLN A 35 -24.78 -41.82 -26.88
CA GLN A 35 -25.73 -40.79 -27.36
C GLN A 35 -26.45 -39.92 -26.30
N GLU A 36 -26.84 -38.67 -26.61
CA GLU A 36 -26.90 -37.96 -27.90
C GLU A 36 -26.27 -36.54 -27.82
N VAL A 37 -26.09 -35.86 -28.96
CA VAL A 37 -25.38 -34.56 -29.07
C VAL A 37 -26.32 -33.47 -29.54
N ASP A 38 -26.24 -32.28 -28.94
CA ASP A 38 -27.01 -31.08 -29.32
C ASP A 38 -26.04 -29.91 -29.59
N GLU A 39 -26.22 -29.19 -30.69
CA GLU A 39 -25.24 -28.19 -31.19
C GLU A 39 -25.50 -26.77 -30.66
N PRO A 40 -24.46 -25.98 -30.31
CA PRO A 40 -24.62 -24.58 -29.90
C PRO A 40 -24.81 -23.64 -31.10
N ALA A 41 -25.82 -22.76 -31.02
CA ALA A 41 -26.16 -21.82 -32.08
C ALA A 41 -25.12 -20.70 -32.31
N ALA A 42 -25.04 -20.22 -33.55
CA ALA A 42 -24.05 -19.23 -34.01
C ALA A 42 -24.37 -17.76 -33.58
N PRO A 43 -23.36 -16.90 -33.40
CA PRO A 43 -23.52 -15.49 -33.01
C PRO A 43 -23.93 -14.55 -34.18
N PRO A 44 -24.55 -13.40 -33.89
CA PRO A 44 -25.03 -12.44 -34.90
C PRO A 44 -23.92 -11.53 -35.50
N PRO A 45 -24.15 -10.96 -36.70
CA PRO A 45 -23.18 -10.13 -37.43
C PRO A 45 -23.10 -8.66 -36.94
N PRO A 46 -22.00 -7.94 -37.25
CA PRO A 46 -21.79 -6.55 -36.86
C PRO A 46 -22.51 -5.52 -37.76
N VAL A 47 -22.69 -4.30 -37.22
CA VAL A 47 -23.32 -3.15 -37.88
C VAL A 47 -22.24 -2.16 -38.38
N PRO A 48 -22.36 -1.57 -39.59
CA PRO A 48 -21.33 -0.69 -40.15
C PRO A 48 -21.36 0.74 -39.58
N ALA A 49 -20.22 1.43 -39.68
CA ALA A 49 -20.06 2.85 -39.33
C ALA A 49 -20.55 3.81 -40.44
N ALA A 50 -20.76 5.07 -40.09
CA ALA A 50 -21.14 6.15 -41.02
C ALA A 50 -20.21 7.37 -40.88
N GLU A 51 -19.81 7.95 -42.01
CA GLU A 51 -19.01 9.17 -42.08
C GLU A 51 -19.90 10.44 -42.01
N ALA A 52 -19.31 11.57 -41.60
CA ALA A 52 -19.93 12.89 -41.70
C ALA A 52 -18.87 13.95 -42.07
N THR A 53 -19.07 14.62 -43.22
CA THR A 53 -18.18 15.66 -43.76
C THR A 53 -18.51 17.06 -43.24
N VAL A 54 -17.50 17.93 -43.13
CA VAL A 54 -17.63 19.32 -42.68
C VAL A 54 -17.06 20.30 -43.74
N PRO A 55 -17.74 21.41 -44.07
CA PRO A 55 -17.26 22.43 -45.03
C PRO A 55 -16.32 23.48 -44.39
N PRO A 56 -15.54 24.25 -45.20
CA PRO A 56 -14.49 25.16 -44.73
C PRO A 56 -15.00 26.56 -44.28
N PRO A 57 -14.17 27.35 -43.56
CA PRO A 57 -14.54 28.66 -43.00
C PRO A 57 -14.20 29.87 -43.89
N GLU A 58 -14.88 30.99 -43.65
CA GLU A 58 -14.54 32.33 -44.17
C GLU A 58 -13.75 33.17 -43.15
N GLN A 59 -13.11 34.24 -43.62
CA GLN A 59 -12.24 35.13 -42.83
C GLN A 59 -12.83 36.54 -42.68
N SER A 60 -12.59 37.19 -41.54
CA SER A 60 -12.70 38.65 -41.40
C SER A 60 -11.65 39.17 -40.42
N ALA A 61 -10.94 40.24 -40.77
CA ALA A 61 -9.86 40.81 -39.97
C ALA A 61 -10.16 42.26 -39.54
N SER A 62 -9.60 42.67 -38.40
CA SER A 62 -9.55 44.06 -37.93
C SER A 62 -8.26 44.33 -37.17
N MET A 63 -7.69 45.52 -37.35
CA MET A 63 -6.41 45.94 -36.75
C MET A 63 -6.58 46.68 -35.40
N PRO A 64 -5.51 46.84 -34.59
CA PRO A 64 -5.61 47.20 -33.17
C PRO A 64 -5.67 48.71 -32.89
N ALA A 65 -5.97 49.05 -31.63
CA ALA A 65 -5.83 50.39 -31.04
C ALA A 65 -4.53 50.52 -30.22
N SER A 66 -4.12 51.76 -29.95
CA SER A 66 -2.89 52.11 -29.23
C SER A 66 -2.99 51.95 -27.70
N LYS A 67 -1.88 51.54 -27.08
CA LYS A 67 -1.62 51.53 -25.64
C LYS A 67 -1.18 52.91 -25.12
N SER A 68 -1.06 53.09 -23.81
CA SER A 68 -0.85 54.38 -23.12
C SER A 68 0.35 54.40 -22.18
N GLU A 69 0.89 55.58 -21.92
CA GLU A 69 2.21 55.84 -21.28
C GLU A 69 2.38 55.17 -19.88
N GLU A 70 1.31 55.02 -19.09
CA GLU A 70 1.36 54.29 -17.79
C GLU A 70 1.81 52.83 -17.95
N GLU A 71 1.56 52.21 -19.12
CA GLU A 71 1.98 50.83 -19.39
C GLU A 71 3.45 50.72 -19.83
N GLU A 72 4.16 51.83 -20.11
CA GLU A 72 5.59 51.82 -20.46
C GLU A 72 6.48 51.84 -19.22
N GLU A 73 6.14 52.59 -18.16
CA GLU A 73 6.86 52.54 -16.87
C GLU A 73 6.72 51.16 -16.19
N ASP A 74 5.51 50.57 -16.21
CA ASP A 74 5.26 49.20 -15.71
C ASP A 74 6.12 48.13 -16.43
N GLN A 75 6.53 48.37 -17.69
CA GLN A 75 7.38 47.43 -18.44
C GLN A 75 8.86 47.54 -18.05
N GLU A 76 9.40 48.74 -17.79
CA GLU A 76 10.81 48.90 -17.40
C GLU A 76 11.10 48.27 -16.01
N GLU A 77 10.21 48.43 -15.01
CA GLU A 77 10.39 47.76 -13.71
C GLU A 77 10.32 46.22 -13.82
N GLN A 78 9.44 45.69 -14.67
CA GLN A 78 9.32 44.24 -14.90
C GLN A 78 10.55 43.65 -15.60
N GLU A 79 11.19 44.37 -16.52
CA GLU A 79 12.45 43.93 -17.14
C GLU A 79 13.63 43.94 -16.16
N GLU A 80 13.77 44.96 -15.29
CA GLU A 80 14.80 44.97 -14.24
C GLU A 80 14.64 43.77 -13.28
N GLU A 81 13.41 43.52 -12.79
CA GLU A 81 13.14 42.45 -11.82
C GLU A 81 13.36 41.05 -12.42
N ALA A 82 12.89 40.81 -13.65
CA ALA A 82 13.17 39.57 -14.39
C ALA A 82 14.69 39.35 -14.57
N SER A 83 15.44 40.42 -14.86
CA SER A 83 16.89 40.34 -14.96
C SER A 83 17.58 39.99 -13.63
N GLY A 84 16.93 40.25 -12.49
CA GLY A 84 17.43 39.89 -11.15
C GLY A 84 17.29 38.39 -10.86
N GLU A 85 16.10 37.85 -11.13
CA GLU A 85 15.79 36.43 -10.92
C GLU A 85 16.63 35.51 -11.81
N GLU A 86 16.84 35.88 -13.09
CA GLU A 86 17.63 35.08 -14.03
C GLU A 86 19.10 34.96 -13.59
N LYS A 87 19.67 36.04 -13.03
CA LYS A 87 21.01 36.04 -12.42
C LYS A 87 21.06 35.14 -11.17
N ALA A 88 20.04 35.17 -10.31
CA ALA A 88 19.94 34.33 -9.13
C ALA A 88 19.79 32.83 -9.49
N HIS A 89 18.99 32.50 -10.50
CA HIS A 89 18.84 31.16 -11.06
C HIS A 89 20.19 30.63 -11.59
N HIS A 90 20.89 31.45 -12.38
CA HIS A 90 22.21 31.09 -12.90
C HIS A 90 23.24 30.82 -11.79
N GLU A 91 23.26 31.62 -10.71
CA GLU A 91 24.16 31.37 -9.58
C GLU A 91 23.78 30.11 -8.79
N MET A 92 22.49 29.84 -8.61
CA MET A 92 22.00 28.59 -7.99
C MET A 92 22.48 27.36 -8.78
N LEU A 93 22.34 27.37 -10.11
CA LEU A 93 22.84 26.31 -10.99
C LEU A 93 24.38 26.15 -10.90
N LYS A 94 25.12 27.27 -10.86
CA LYS A 94 26.58 27.27 -10.67
C LYS A 94 26.98 26.65 -9.34
N ASN A 95 26.22 26.93 -8.28
CA ASN A 95 26.44 26.37 -6.94
C ASN A 95 26.03 24.88 -6.87
N ALA A 96 25.00 24.43 -7.60
CA ALA A 96 24.67 23.02 -7.78
C ALA A 96 25.78 22.25 -8.52
N ALA A 97 26.34 22.82 -9.60
CA ALA A 97 27.47 22.26 -10.32
C ALA A 97 28.72 22.10 -9.43
N LYS A 98 29.07 23.14 -8.64
CA LYS A 98 30.13 23.07 -7.61
C LYS A 98 29.90 21.91 -6.63
N GLN A 99 28.68 21.71 -6.13
CA GLN A 99 28.36 20.61 -5.22
C GLN A 99 28.46 19.23 -5.90
N ARG A 100 28.07 19.12 -7.17
CA ARG A 100 28.21 17.87 -7.95
C ARG A 100 29.67 17.47 -8.08
N ILE A 101 30.56 18.38 -8.49
CA ILE A 101 32.01 18.11 -8.60
C ILE A 101 32.63 17.77 -7.24
N ARG A 102 32.25 18.50 -6.17
CA ARG A 102 32.67 18.20 -4.79
C ARG A 102 32.34 16.77 -4.36
N ARG A 103 31.19 16.22 -4.79
CA ARG A 103 30.78 14.82 -4.53
C ARG A 103 31.60 13.82 -5.35
N MET A 104 32.04 14.16 -6.56
CA MET A 104 32.93 13.32 -7.38
C MET A 104 34.34 13.24 -6.77
N VAL A 105 34.93 14.39 -6.43
CA VAL A 105 36.31 14.53 -5.94
C VAL A 105 36.51 13.98 -4.51
N LYS A 106 35.44 13.85 -3.70
CA LYS A 106 35.53 13.26 -2.36
C LYS A 106 36.07 11.80 -2.44
N PRO A 107 37.18 11.46 -1.76
CA PRO A 107 37.80 10.14 -1.85
C PRO A 107 36.84 9.02 -1.43
N LYS A 108 36.93 7.88 -2.12
CA LYS A 108 36.07 6.71 -1.94
C LYS A 108 36.82 5.61 -1.19
N THR A 109 36.22 5.08 -0.13
CA THR A 109 36.86 4.07 0.76
C THR A 109 36.51 2.62 0.41
N GLN A 110 35.46 2.37 -0.37
CA GLN A 110 34.98 1.02 -0.70
C GLN A 110 35.03 0.67 -2.20
N ARG A 111 35.12 1.67 -3.09
CA ARG A 111 35.12 1.52 -4.55
C ARG A 111 36.06 2.55 -5.19
N SER A 112 37.28 2.13 -5.49
CA SER A 112 38.35 2.93 -6.11
C SER A 112 38.23 3.01 -7.64
N ASP A 113 37.46 2.10 -8.25
CA ASP A 113 36.97 2.14 -9.63
C ASP A 113 36.18 3.42 -9.95
N LEU A 114 35.52 4.00 -8.95
CA LEU A 114 34.75 5.25 -9.05
C LEU A 114 35.53 6.50 -8.60
N ALA A 115 36.86 6.43 -8.52
CA ALA A 115 37.70 7.60 -8.27
C ALA A 115 37.90 8.41 -9.57
N VAL A 116 37.69 9.73 -9.50
CA VAL A 116 38.02 10.62 -10.63
C VAL A 116 39.52 10.61 -10.92
N PRO A 117 39.95 10.84 -12.18
CA PRO A 117 41.36 11.00 -12.52
C PRO A 117 42.04 12.06 -11.65
N LYS A 118 43.26 11.76 -11.17
CA LYS A 118 43.96 12.58 -10.15
C LYS A 118 44.01 14.07 -10.48
N TRP A 119 44.25 14.42 -11.75
CA TRP A 119 44.30 15.80 -12.24
C TRP A 119 42.99 16.58 -12.00
N VAL A 120 41.83 15.91 -11.99
CA VAL A 120 40.51 16.54 -11.71
C VAL A 120 40.44 16.94 -10.23
N ALA A 121 40.89 16.05 -9.33
CA ALA A 121 40.96 16.34 -7.90
C ALA A 121 42.00 17.42 -7.58
N GLU A 122 43.16 17.38 -8.24
CA GLU A 122 44.20 18.41 -8.14
C GLU A 122 43.69 19.77 -8.63
N GLN A 123 43.03 19.83 -9.79
CA GLN A 123 42.46 21.08 -10.34
C GLN A 123 41.39 21.67 -9.42
N TRP A 124 40.50 20.84 -8.88
CA TRP A 124 39.49 21.26 -7.90
C TRP A 124 40.11 21.83 -6.61
N ASN A 125 41.30 21.38 -6.22
CA ASN A 125 41.96 21.82 -4.99
C ASN A 125 42.83 23.09 -5.15
N LYS A 126 43.03 23.62 -6.38
CA LYS A 126 43.92 24.78 -6.62
C LYS A 126 43.40 26.13 -6.11
N GLY A 127 42.09 26.30 -5.94
CA GLY A 127 41.50 27.55 -5.46
C GLY A 127 40.04 27.74 -5.84
N THR A 128 39.42 28.84 -5.39
CA THR A 128 38.01 29.14 -5.71
C THR A 128 37.83 29.40 -7.19
N SER A 129 38.70 30.19 -7.83
CA SER A 129 38.65 30.49 -9.27
C SER A 129 38.64 29.22 -10.16
N GLN A 130 39.40 28.19 -9.79
CA GLN A 130 39.41 26.93 -10.55
C GLN A 130 38.12 26.13 -10.35
N LYS A 131 37.50 26.19 -9.15
CA LYS A 131 36.18 25.61 -8.89
C LYS A 131 35.07 26.34 -9.64
N GLU A 132 35.15 27.67 -9.75
CA GLU A 132 34.25 28.50 -10.57
C GLU A 132 34.32 28.05 -12.05
N ALA A 133 35.53 27.98 -12.62
CA ALA A 133 35.74 27.59 -14.01
C ALA A 133 35.31 26.14 -14.31
N MET A 134 35.61 25.20 -13.41
CA MET A 134 35.15 23.80 -13.55
C MET A 134 33.63 23.67 -13.44
N ALA A 135 32.96 24.51 -12.64
CA ALA A 135 31.50 24.53 -12.53
C ALA A 135 30.84 25.12 -13.78
N ALA A 136 31.37 26.24 -14.30
CA ALA A 136 30.88 26.87 -15.53
C ALA A 136 31.00 25.91 -16.73
N LEU A 137 32.18 25.29 -16.91
CA LEU A 137 32.39 24.27 -17.95
C LEU A 137 31.44 23.07 -17.81
N LEU A 138 31.07 22.68 -16.58
CA LEU A 138 30.12 21.59 -16.35
C LEU A 138 28.66 22.01 -16.67
N GLN A 139 28.30 23.28 -16.49
CA GLN A 139 27.01 23.82 -16.96
C GLN A 139 26.97 23.89 -18.49
N GLU A 140 28.07 24.26 -19.13
CA GLU A 140 28.19 24.39 -20.59
C GLU A 140 27.94 23.07 -21.35
N VAL A 141 28.27 21.92 -20.74
CA VAL A 141 28.25 20.60 -21.41
C VAL A 141 27.16 19.62 -20.95
N ASN A 142 26.45 19.86 -19.84
CA ASN A 142 25.49 18.89 -19.26
C ASN A 142 24.07 19.05 -19.83
N TRP A 143 23.96 19.23 -21.15
CA TRP A 143 22.84 19.96 -21.72
C TRP A 143 22.72 19.68 -23.26
N ASP A 144 21.68 18.95 -23.72
CA ASP A 144 21.16 18.69 -25.11
C ASP A 144 19.71 18.09 -25.12
N LYS A 145 18.72 18.57 -25.92
CA LYS A 145 17.29 18.08 -25.86
C LYS A 145 16.89 17.33 -27.13
N ASP A 146 16.18 16.21 -26.98
CA ASP A 146 15.58 15.47 -28.11
C ASP A 146 14.25 16.13 -28.53
N GLU A 147 14.17 16.66 -29.76
CA GLU A 147 12.93 17.16 -30.39
C GLU A 147 12.77 16.63 -31.81
N GLY A 148 11.53 16.52 -32.31
CA GLY A 148 11.28 16.05 -33.67
C GLY A 148 9.89 16.33 -34.21
N TRP A 149 9.72 16.07 -35.51
CA TRP A 149 8.42 16.05 -36.18
C TRP A 149 7.83 14.65 -36.07
N TYR A 150 6.59 14.55 -35.57
CA TYR A 150 5.87 13.29 -35.42
C TYR A 150 4.41 13.41 -35.85
N SER A 151 3.89 12.41 -36.55
CA SER A 151 2.45 12.21 -36.70
C SER A 151 1.83 11.74 -35.37
N GLN A 152 0.51 11.87 -35.23
CA GLN A 152 -0.21 11.39 -34.04
C GLN A 152 -0.04 9.86 -33.83
N SER A 153 0.18 9.12 -34.92
CA SER A 153 0.54 7.70 -34.93
C SER A 153 1.90 7.45 -34.27
N GLU A 154 2.94 8.18 -34.68
CA GLU A 154 4.32 7.99 -34.18
C GLU A 154 4.48 8.46 -32.73
N MET A 155 3.72 9.48 -32.30
CA MET A 155 3.61 9.81 -30.86
C MET A 155 3.12 8.62 -30.03
N LYS A 156 2.29 7.74 -30.61
CA LYS A 156 1.74 6.56 -29.93
C LYS A 156 2.65 5.34 -30.01
N SER A 157 3.32 5.09 -31.14
CA SER A 157 4.21 3.94 -31.33
C SER A 157 5.63 4.17 -30.82
N ASP A 158 6.24 5.31 -31.17
CA ASP A 158 7.67 5.54 -31.06
C ASP A 158 7.98 6.29 -29.76
N LEU A 159 7.22 7.35 -29.49
CA LEU A 159 7.26 8.06 -28.20
C LEU A 159 6.51 7.31 -27.08
N LYS A 160 5.72 6.29 -27.46
CA LYS A 160 4.94 5.41 -26.57
C LYS A 160 3.97 6.15 -25.65
N TRP A 161 3.37 7.25 -26.11
CA TRP A 161 2.38 7.99 -25.34
C TRP A 161 1.07 7.20 -25.25
N SER A 162 0.85 6.56 -24.10
CA SER A 162 -0.26 5.64 -23.84
C SER A 162 -1.64 6.30 -23.87
N THR A 163 -1.74 7.56 -23.44
CA THR A 163 -3.02 8.27 -23.29
C THR A 163 -3.28 9.20 -24.48
N SER A 164 -4.34 8.95 -25.26
CA SER A 164 -4.75 9.79 -26.39
C SER A 164 -4.87 11.27 -26.02
N GLN A 165 -5.35 11.57 -24.80
CA GLN A 165 -5.49 12.93 -24.26
C GLN A 165 -4.17 13.73 -24.29
N ARG A 166 -3.00 13.09 -24.13
CA ARG A 166 -1.69 13.75 -24.23
C ARG A 166 -1.34 14.10 -25.68
N ILE A 167 -1.66 13.20 -26.62
CA ILE A 167 -1.49 13.43 -28.06
C ILE A 167 -2.42 14.56 -28.51
N THR A 168 -3.70 14.52 -28.14
CA THR A 168 -4.68 15.59 -28.41
C THR A 168 -4.25 16.94 -27.83
N ALA A 169 -3.67 16.97 -26.62
CA ALA A 169 -3.17 18.21 -26.02
C ALA A 169 -1.95 18.80 -26.76
N ALA A 170 -1.02 17.95 -27.24
CA ALA A 170 0.11 18.39 -28.05
C ALA A 170 -0.33 18.89 -29.44
N VAL A 171 -1.26 18.17 -30.08
CA VAL A 171 -1.91 18.58 -31.34
C VAL A 171 -2.58 19.95 -31.18
N ALA A 172 -3.44 20.12 -30.16
CA ALA A 172 -4.11 21.39 -29.85
C ALA A 172 -3.15 22.50 -29.33
N HIS A 173 -1.89 22.18 -29.03
CA HIS A 173 -0.84 23.17 -28.83
C HIS A 173 -0.28 23.66 -30.17
N CYS A 174 0.12 22.74 -31.04
CA CYS A 174 0.63 23.06 -32.38
C CYS A 174 -0.41 23.78 -33.26
N GLU A 175 -1.69 23.41 -33.15
CA GLU A 175 -2.81 24.01 -33.89
C GLU A 175 -3.08 25.48 -33.50
N ARG A 176 -2.49 25.99 -32.40
CA ARG A 176 -2.53 27.43 -32.07
C ARG A 176 -1.54 28.28 -32.88
N LYS A 177 -0.51 27.68 -33.49
CA LYS A 177 0.37 28.33 -34.49
C LYS A 177 0.72 27.35 -35.64
N PRO A 178 -0.26 27.01 -36.51
CA PRO A 178 -0.10 25.96 -37.51
C PRO A 178 1.08 26.18 -38.47
N SER A 179 1.35 27.43 -38.86
CA SER A 179 2.44 27.80 -39.78
C SER A 179 3.86 27.59 -39.23
N VAL A 180 3.99 27.24 -37.94
CA VAL A 180 5.28 27.03 -37.26
C VAL A 180 5.41 25.58 -36.76
N PHE A 181 4.35 25.05 -36.13
CA PHE A 181 4.40 23.77 -35.43
C PHE A 181 3.62 22.63 -36.10
N ILE A 182 3.07 22.86 -37.30
CA ILE A 182 2.45 21.82 -38.14
C ILE A 182 3.06 21.89 -39.52
N ARG A 183 3.49 20.75 -40.05
CA ARG A 183 3.86 20.63 -41.46
C ARG A 183 3.16 19.43 -42.08
N ARG A 184 3.09 19.42 -43.41
CA ARG A 184 2.68 18.24 -44.16
C ARG A 184 3.94 17.53 -44.66
N ASN A 185 4.11 16.26 -44.35
CA ASN A 185 5.22 15.45 -44.82
C ASN A 185 5.20 15.40 -46.36
N LEU A 186 6.38 15.52 -46.98
CA LEU A 186 6.54 15.68 -48.42
C LEU A 186 6.34 14.37 -49.20
N TYR A 187 6.41 13.21 -48.54
CA TYR A 187 6.43 11.89 -49.17
C TYR A 187 5.07 11.17 -49.12
N ASP A 188 4.34 11.27 -48.00
CA ASP A 188 3.03 10.61 -47.80
C ASP A 188 1.87 11.60 -47.64
N GLY A 189 2.15 12.90 -47.48
CA GLY A 189 1.14 13.94 -47.28
C GLY A 189 0.50 13.95 -45.89
N VAL A 190 1.02 13.21 -44.90
CA VAL A 190 0.51 13.17 -43.53
C VAL A 190 0.84 14.48 -42.79
N LEU A 191 0.01 14.87 -41.81
CA LEU A 191 0.30 16.01 -40.94
C LEU A 191 1.20 15.58 -39.77
N GLU A 192 2.34 16.24 -39.66
CA GLU A 192 3.31 16.09 -38.59
C GLU A 192 3.30 17.34 -37.70
N TYR A 193 3.53 17.11 -36.42
CA TYR A 193 3.52 18.12 -35.36
C TYR A 193 4.90 18.15 -34.68
N TRP A 194 5.41 19.32 -34.32
CA TRP A 194 6.70 19.43 -33.63
C TRP A 194 6.55 19.12 -32.13
N VAL A 195 7.34 18.16 -31.62
CA VAL A 195 7.22 17.66 -30.24
C VAL A 195 8.58 17.42 -29.59
N THR A 196 8.78 17.99 -28.40
CA THR A 196 9.88 17.71 -27.47
C THR A 196 9.70 16.35 -26.79
N VAL A 197 10.72 15.49 -26.85
CA VAL A 197 10.64 14.07 -26.45
C VAL A 197 11.30 13.82 -25.09
N ARG A 198 12.53 14.30 -24.88
CA ARG A 198 13.28 14.14 -23.63
C ARG A 198 14.20 15.31 -23.33
N GLU A 199 14.37 15.58 -22.05
CA GLU A 199 15.33 16.56 -21.57
C GLU A 199 16.66 15.91 -21.17
N THR A 200 17.70 16.28 -21.90
CA THR A 200 19.09 16.18 -21.45
C THR A 200 19.76 17.57 -21.47
N GLY A 201 18.96 18.67 -21.42
CA GLY A 201 18.75 19.75 -22.43
C GLY A 201 19.66 20.98 -22.63
N ARG A 202 19.91 21.49 -23.86
CA ARG A 202 20.80 22.66 -24.11
C ARG A 202 20.07 24.00 -24.29
N HIS A 203 20.37 24.92 -23.37
CA HIS A 203 20.22 26.39 -23.45
C HIS A 203 18.76 26.89 -23.65
N VAL A 204 18.06 27.30 -22.58
CA VAL A 204 18.03 28.68 -21.99
C VAL A 204 17.08 29.62 -22.75
N GLU A 205 16.09 30.26 -22.11
CA GLU A 205 15.48 30.03 -20.76
C GLU A 205 13.93 30.13 -20.89
N SER A 206 13.08 30.97 -20.27
CA SER A 206 13.18 31.98 -19.19
C SER A 206 11.93 31.96 -18.25
N LEU A 207 10.96 32.87 -18.42
CA LEU A 207 9.93 33.31 -17.45
C LEU A 207 8.62 33.71 -18.19
N LYS A 208 7.42 33.93 -17.60
CA LYS A 208 6.85 33.94 -16.22
C LYS A 208 5.46 33.21 -16.29
N GLU A 209 4.52 33.14 -15.34
CA GLU A 209 3.99 34.09 -14.33
C GLU A 209 3.17 33.32 -13.24
N ALA A 210 2.56 34.00 -12.24
CA ALA A 210 1.99 33.40 -11.02
C ALA A 210 0.65 34.01 -10.53
N GLU A 211 -0.01 33.35 -9.55
CA GLU A 211 -1.15 33.90 -8.77
C GLU A 211 -0.85 33.91 -7.25
N LYS A 212 -1.54 34.78 -6.50
CA LYS A 212 -1.27 35.10 -5.08
C LYS A 212 -2.21 34.36 -4.10
N PRO A 213 -1.75 33.99 -2.88
CA PRO A 213 -2.60 33.53 -1.78
C PRO A 213 -3.30 34.69 -1.03
N MET A 214 -4.32 34.35 -0.24
CA MET A 214 -5.14 35.27 0.58
C MET A 214 -4.88 35.04 2.08
N GLU A 215 -4.84 36.11 2.87
CA GLU A 215 -4.62 36.07 4.33
C GLU A 215 -5.93 36.01 5.14
N LEU A 216 -5.84 35.57 6.41
CA LEU A 216 -6.97 35.45 7.35
C LEU A 216 -6.70 36.21 8.67
N PRO A 217 -7.74 36.64 9.42
CA PRO A 217 -7.57 37.57 10.55
C PRO A 217 -7.07 36.94 11.87
N ASP A 218 -6.39 37.76 12.68
CA ASP A 218 -5.67 37.37 13.90
C ASP A 218 -6.53 36.88 15.10
N ASP A 219 -7.85 37.10 15.11
CA ASP A 219 -8.68 36.94 16.32
C ASP A 219 -9.37 35.56 16.47
N ALA A 220 -9.19 34.67 15.49
CA ALA A 220 -9.94 33.41 15.33
C ALA A 220 -9.93 32.44 16.54
N PHE A 221 -8.97 32.55 17.46
CA PHE A 221 -8.76 31.59 18.56
C PHE A 221 -9.14 32.09 19.97
N ALA A 222 -9.56 33.35 20.13
CA ALA A 222 -9.81 33.96 21.45
C ALA A 222 -10.93 33.29 22.29
N GLY A 223 -11.77 32.45 21.68
CA GLY A 223 -12.87 31.75 22.35
C GLY A 223 -12.45 30.57 23.24
N PHE A 224 -11.24 30.02 23.08
CA PHE A 224 -10.87 28.73 23.70
C PHE A 224 -10.56 28.84 25.20
N ASP A 225 -9.69 29.78 25.59
CA ASP A 225 -9.15 29.93 26.96
C ASP A 225 -10.22 30.24 28.03
N ASN A 226 -11.29 30.94 27.64
CA ASN A 226 -12.39 31.28 28.54
C ASN A 226 -13.28 30.08 28.90
N MET A 227 -13.25 29.00 28.12
CA MET A 227 -14.03 27.79 28.37
C MET A 227 -13.34 26.88 29.40
N THR A 228 -12.02 26.70 29.28
CA THR A 228 -11.20 25.83 30.14
C THR A 228 -11.31 26.19 31.63
N LYS A 229 -11.39 27.49 31.96
CA LYS A 229 -11.54 28.00 33.34
C LYS A 229 -12.91 27.73 33.98
N ARG A 230 -13.93 27.31 33.22
CA ARG A 230 -15.28 27.00 33.75
C ARG A 230 -15.54 25.52 34.02
N LEU A 231 -14.65 24.62 33.57
CA LEU A 231 -14.90 23.17 33.57
C LEU A 231 -14.39 22.40 34.81
N LEU A 232 -13.92 23.10 35.85
CA LEU A 232 -13.42 22.48 37.09
C LEU A 232 -14.01 23.10 38.37
N PRO A 233 -15.21 22.67 38.81
CA PRO A 233 -15.68 22.77 40.19
C PRO A 233 -15.41 21.46 40.96
N GLU A 234 -15.27 21.55 42.29
CA GLU A 234 -15.06 20.39 43.17
C GLU A 234 -16.33 19.54 43.39
N ALA A 235 -16.17 18.30 43.86
CA ALA A 235 -17.22 17.29 43.87
C ALA A 235 -18.23 17.43 45.03
N ALA A 236 -19.51 17.26 44.72
CA ALA A 236 -20.62 17.12 45.68
C ALA A 236 -21.64 16.06 45.20
N GLY A 237 -22.53 15.63 46.10
CA GLY A 237 -23.35 14.41 45.97
C GLY A 237 -24.50 14.40 44.93
N PRO A 238 -25.20 13.26 44.79
CA PRO A 238 -25.99 12.94 43.59
C PRO A 238 -27.49 13.23 43.68
N GLY A 239 -28.13 13.33 42.49
CA GLY A 239 -29.53 12.93 42.29
C GLY A 239 -30.57 14.05 42.22
N SER A 240 -30.69 14.72 41.08
CA SER A 240 -31.91 15.46 40.70
C SER A 240 -32.03 15.59 39.16
N GLY A 241 -33.08 16.27 38.68
CA GLY A 241 -33.36 16.45 37.25
C GLY A 241 -32.25 17.14 36.43
N ASP A 242 -31.30 17.81 37.10
CA ASP A 242 -30.11 18.40 36.46
C ASP A 242 -29.25 17.36 35.73
N ASP A 243 -29.26 16.07 36.13
CA ASP A 243 -28.43 15.05 35.47
C ASP A 243 -28.82 14.84 34.00
N LYS A 244 -30.10 14.96 33.63
CA LYS A 244 -30.50 14.92 32.20
C LYS A 244 -29.97 16.14 31.43
N ARG A 245 -29.96 17.30 32.07
CA ARG A 245 -29.46 18.54 31.47
C ARG A 245 -27.94 18.50 31.33
N ARG A 246 -27.23 17.94 32.32
CA ARG A 246 -25.79 17.66 32.29
C ARG A 246 -25.41 16.65 31.21
N VAL A 247 -26.16 15.55 31.07
CA VAL A 247 -25.94 14.58 29.98
C VAL A 247 -26.10 15.26 28.62
N GLN A 248 -27.12 16.11 28.42
CA GLN A 248 -27.26 16.83 27.17
C GLN A 248 -26.14 17.87 26.95
N THR A 249 -25.71 18.62 27.97
CA THR A 249 -24.54 19.52 27.87
C THR A 249 -23.24 18.74 27.59
N LEU A 250 -23.15 17.47 28.00
CA LEU A 250 -22.02 16.59 27.69
C LEU A 250 -22.10 16.04 26.26
N ASP A 251 -23.27 15.65 25.76
CA ASP A 251 -23.48 15.29 24.34
C ASP A 251 -23.18 16.47 23.41
N ASP A 252 -23.72 17.66 23.70
CA ASP A 252 -23.41 18.91 22.98
C ASP A 252 -21.89 19.21 23.01
N GLY A 253 -21.24 18.92 24.15
CA GLY A 253 -19.80 19.05 24.33
C GLY A 253 -18.99 18.01 23.54
N ILE A 254 -19.46 16.77 23.45
CA ILE A 254 -18.86 15.69 22.66
C ILE A 254 -19.01 16.01 21.18
N THR A 255 -20.20 16.36 20.70
CA THR A 255 -20.43 16.78 19.31
C THR A 255 -19.56 17.98 18.93
N LYS A 256 -19.36 18.94 19.84
CA LYS A 256 -18.42 20.05 19.61
C LYS A 256 -16.96 19.58 19.55
N LEU A 257 -16.55 18.65 20.42
CA LEU A 257 -15.20 18.06 20.37
C LEU A 257 -14.97 17.20 19.12
N GLU A 258 -15.98 16.51 18.61
CA GLU A 258 -15.94 15.78 17.34
C GLU A 258 -15.78 16.77 16.16
N VAL A 259 -16.54 17.87 16.13
CA VAL A 259 -16.37 18.93 15.11
C VAL A 259 -14.99 19.59 15.16
N GLU A 260 -14.45 19.90 16.35
CA GLU A 260 -13.08 20.43 16.46
C GLU A 260 -12.01 19.37 16.13
N HIS A 261 -12.26 18.08 16.39
CA HIS A 261 -11.38 16.99 15.98
C HIS A 261 -11.37 16.81 14.47
N ASP A 262 -12.53 16.87 13.80
CA ASP A 262 -12.64 16.79 12.35
C ASP A 262 -12.00 18.00 11.66
N LYS A 263 -12.11 19.21 12.23
CA LYS A 263 -11.32 20.38 11.78
C LYS A 263 -9.82 20.16 11.93
N LEU A 264 -9.36 19.61 13.06
CA LEU A 264 -7.95 19.28 13.27
C LEU A 264 -7.46 18.22 12.27
N ASN A 265 -8.28 17.20 12.00
CA ASN A 265 -7.98 16.18 11.00
C ASN A 265 -7.93 16.76 9.57
N LEU A 266 -8.84 17.70 9.24
CA LEU A 266 -8.81 18.45 7.98
C LEU A 266 -7.53 19.30 7.88
N HIS A 267 -7.19 20.05 8.93
CA HIS A 267 -6.00 20.89 8.98
C HIS A 267 -4.69 20.06 8.97
N PHE A 268 -4.70 18.82 9.48
CA PHE A 268 -3.60 17.87 9.30
C PHE A 268 -3.53 17.34 7.87
N ALA A 269 -4.65 17.06 7.21
CA ALA A 269 -4.67 16.66 5.79
C ALA A 269 -4.21 17.83 4.88
N GLU A 270 -4.63 19.05 5.15
CA GLU A 270 -4.18 20.28 4.47
C GLU A 270 -2.68 20.55 4.73
N ALA A 271 -2.17 20.22 5.92
CA ALA A 271 -0.74 20.23 6.23
C ALA A 271 0.06 19.12 5.50
N GLU A 272 -0.50 17.93 5.30
CA GLU A 272 0.11 16.88 4.47
C GLU A 272 0.10 17.26 2.98
N ILE A 273 -0.99 17.86 2.48
CA ILE A 273 -1.15 18.33 1.09
C ILE A 273 -0.21 19.51 0.78
N SER A 274 -0.06 20.46 1.71
CA SER A 274 0.91 21.57 1.60
C SER A 274 2.36 21.15 1.93
N GLY A 275 2.60 19.89 2.31
CA GLY A 275 3.94 19.33 2.44
C GLY A 275 4.72 19.79 3.67
N PHE A 276 4.05 19.90 4.83
CA PHE A 276 4.53 20.36 6.15
C PHE A 276 6.06 20.51 6.26
N ASN A 277 6.52 21.72 5.96
CA ASN A 277 7.89 22.22 5.98
C ASN A 277 9.02 21.18 5.90
N GLN A 278 9.16 20.54 4.72
CA GLN A 278 10.23 19.58 4.46
C GLN A 278 11.64 20.11 4.74
N GLU A 279 11.87 21.43 4.73
CA GLU A 279 13.18 22.02 5.01
C GLU A 279 13.53 21.99 6.51
N ASN A 280 12.58 22.36 7.39
CA ASN A 280 12.77 22.19 8.84
C ASN A 280 12.83 20.71 9.24
N ALA A 281 12.09 19.82 8.57
CA ALA A 281 12.25 18.38 8.73
C ALA A 281 13.68 17.93 8.38
N LYS A 282 14.20 18.29 7.19
CA LYS A 282 15.58 17.99 6.75
C LYS A 282 16.65 18.56 7.70
N LYS A 283 16.51 19.81 8.15
CA LYS A 283 17.38 20.48 9.15
C LYS A 283 17.58 19.66 10.43
N TYR A 284 16.59 18.82 10.79
CA TYR A 284 16.69 17.89 11.91
C TYR A 284 17.04 16.44 11.51
N MET A 285 16.76 15.98 10.30
CA MET A 285 17.19 14.65 9.84
C MET A 285 18.68 14.60 9.45
N ASP A 286 19.21 15.61 8.75
CA ASP A 286 20.55 15.62 8.13
C ASP A 286 21.73 15.86 9.08
N LYS A 287 21.49 16.13 10.37
CA LYS A 287 22.58 16.44 11.34
C LYS A 287 23.56 15.28 11.56
N ASP A 288 23.13 14.03 11.35
CA ASP A 288 23.98 12.84 11.45
C ASP A 288 24.53 12.43 10.08
N GLY A 289 25.44 13.25 9.52
CA GLY A 289 26.18 12.98 8.28
C GLY A 289 27.21 11.84 8.37
N LYS A 290 26.84 10.71 8.99
CA LYS A 290 27.60 9.46 9.09
C LYS A 290 26.71 8.28 8.71
N ASP A 291 27.12 7.55 7.68
CA ASP A 291 26.46 6.31 7.25
C ASP A 291 26.44 5.27 8.40
N GLY A 292 25.30 5.15 9.09
CA GLY A 292 25.11 4.21 10.21
C GLY A 292 24.41 4.74 11.46
N ALA A 293 23.89 5.98 11.47
CA ALA A 293 23.17 6.52 12.63
C ALA A 293 21.79 5.86 12.90
N ASP A 294 21.40 5.82 14.17
CA ASP A 294 20.06 5.45 14.64
C ASP A 294 19.11 6.67 14.62
N ALA A 295 17.78 6.54 14.68
CA ALA A 295 16.92 5.41 15.06
C ALA A 295 15.54 5.53 14.36
N PRO A 296 14.64 4.54 14.48
CA PRO A 296 13.22 4.70 14.15
C PRO A 296 12.51 5.77 15.02
N VAL A 297 13.01 6.02 16.24
CA VAL A 297 12.33 6.85 17.27
C VAL A 297 13.08 8.15 17.62
N ALA A 298 14.39 8.25 17.39
CA ALA A 298 15.14 9.51 17.57
C ALA A 298 14.65 10.59 16.59
N SER A 299 14.28 10.18 15.37
CA SER A 299 13.56 10.99 14.39
C SER A 299 12.25 11.56 14.95
N ALA A 300 11.45 10.76 15.66
CA ALA A 300 10.21 11.23 16.28
C ALA A 300 10.45 12.22 17.43
N ILE A 301 11.55 12.07 18.19
CA ILE A 301 11.96 13.06 19.21
C ILE A 301 12.36 14.38 18.54
N ARG A 302 13.08 14.32 17.42
CA ARG A 302 13.47 15.49 16.63
C ARG A 302 12.28 16.19 15.98
N ALA A 303 11.37 15.44 15.35
CA ALA A 303 10.13 15.95 14.79
C ALA A 303 9.27 16.63 15.88
N ALA A 304 9.17 16.02 17.07
CA ALA A 304 8.50 16.64 18.21
C ALA A 304 9.14 17.96 18.66
N ARG A 305 10.45 18.17 18.46
CA ARG A 305 11.07 19.49 18.70
C ARG A 305 10.75 20.48 17.59
N ALA A 306 10.82 20.07 16.32
CA ALA A 306 10.46 20.92 15.19
C ALA A 306 9.01 21.45 15.29
N VAL A 307 8.06 20.57 15.62
CA VAL A 307 6.65 20.96 15.83
C VAL A 307 6.48 21.96 16.98
N LEU A 308 7.36 22.01 17.98
CA LEU A 308 7.30 23.02 19.05
C LEU A 308 8.05 24.32 18.71
N GLU A 309 8.91 24.31 17.69
CA GLU A 309 9.51 25.52 17.09
C GLU A 309 8.53 26.19 16.12
N GLU A 310 7.71 25.40 15.42
CA GLU A 310 6.75 25.87 14.40
C GLU A 310 5.33 26.08 14.95
N VAL A 311 4.91 25.33 15.98
CA VAL A 311 3.58 25.41 16.61
C VAL A 311 3.74 25.51 18.15
N PRO A 312 3.97 26.72 18.71
CA PRO A 312 4.19 26.91 20.15
C PRO A 312 3.06 26.37 21.03
N GLU A 313 1.82 26.33 20.53
CA GLU A 313 0.61 25.81 21.19
C GLU A 313 0.77 24.33 21.57
N ALA A 314 1.52 23.56 20.77
CA ALA A 314 1.82 22.16 21.04
C ALA A 314 2.63 21.96 22.35
N MET A 315 3.16 23.02 22.97
CA MET A 315 3.75 22.99 24.31
C MET A 315 2.78 22.58 25.43
N GLY A 316 1.46 22.64 25.19
CA GLY A 316 0.45 22.07 26.09
C GLY A 316 0.28 20.56 25.99
N SER A 317 0.83 19.92 24.95
CA SER A 317 0.54 18.53 24.57
C SER A 317 1.60 17.50 25.01
N SER A 318 1.35 16.23 24.71
CA SER A 318 2.33 15.14 24.83
C SER A 318 3.59 15.34 23.96
N ILE A 319 3.52 16.15 22.89
CA ILE A 319 4.63 16.44 21.99
C ILE A 319 5.78 17.10 22.77
N ARG A 320 5.49 18.02 23.70
CA ARG A 320 6.50 18.60 24.62
C ARG A 320 7.26 17.56 25.44
N ILE A 321 6.57 16.50 25.88
CA ILE A 321 7.17 15.44 26.70
C ILE A 321 8.05 14.54 25.81
N MET A 322 7.66 14.31 24.56
CA MET A 322 8.45 13.58 23.57
C MET A 322 9.70 14.37 23.14
N ALA A 323 9.56 15.65 22.83
CA ALA A 323 10.65 16.56 22.44
C ALA A 323 11.75 16.70 23.51
N GLY A 324 11.34 16.70 24.80
CA GLY A 324 12.23 16.72 25.95
C GLY A 324 12.99 15.40 26.21
N CYS A 325 12.77 14.36 25.43
CA CYS A 325 13.54 13.11 25.54
C CYS A 325 14.95 13.23 24.93
N GLY A 326 15.89 12.45 25.48
CA GLY A 326 17.26 12.35 24.99
C GLY A 326 17.41 11.25 23.93
N GLU A 327 17.92 11.60 22.75
CA GLU A 327 17.98 10.69 21.59
C GLU A 327 18.84 9.44 21.81
N LYS A 328 19.86 9.52 22.68
CA LYS A 328 20.74 8.40 23.06
C LYS A 328 19.99 7.18 23.63
N ASN A 329 18.81 7.36 24.21
CA ASN A 329 17.95 6.27 24.70
C ASN A 329 16.53 6.39 24.11
N SER A 330 16.44 6.90 22.89
CA SER A 330 15.20 7.31 22.21
C SER A 330 14.06 6.29 22.35
N GLU A 331 14.29 5.03 21.97
CA GLU A 331 13.33 3.92 22.10
C GLU A 331 12.74 3.82 23.51
N ARG A 332 13.60 3.60 24.52
CA ARG A 332 13.21 3.42 25.92
C ARG A 332 12.38 4.59 26.45
N ASP A 333 12.80 5.81 26.11
CA ASP A 333 12.22 7.02 26.68
C ASP A 333 10.94 7.44 25.94
N ALA A 334 10.84 7.25 24.62
CA ALA A 334 9.58 7.39 23.89
C ALA A 334 8.54 6.35 24.32
N HIS A 335 8.93 5.07 24.48
CA HIS A 335 8.05 4.04 25.06
C HIS A 335 7.63 4.37 26.51
N ARG A 336 8.37 5.22 27.22
CA ARG A 336 7.98 5.77 28.53
C ARG A 336 6.97 6.91 28.39
N VAL A 337 7.18 7.83 27.44
CA VAL A 337 6.24 8.92 27.12
C VAL A 337 4.91 8.38 26.61
N ALA A 338 4.92 7.47 25.63
CA ALA A 338 3.72 6.87 25.08
C ALA A 338 2.85 6.20 26.17
N ARG A 339 3.47 5.45 27.10
CA ARG A 339 2.75 4.87 28.25
C ARG A 339 2.26 5.94 29.24
N ARG A 340 3.08 6.93 29.59
CA ARG A 340 2.70 8.05 30.47
C ARG A 340 1.52 8.85 29.92
N CYS A 341 1.49 9.06 28.61
CA CYS A 341 0.45 9.81 27.89
C CYS A 341 -0.71 8.94 27.39
N ARG A 342 -0.71 7.63 27.70
CA ARG A 342 -1.73 6.64 27.27
C ARG A 342 -1.92 6.54 25.75
N LEU A 343 -0.86 6.80 24.98
CA LEU A 343 -0.82 6.73 23.51
C LEU A 343 -0.54 5.31 22.97
N THR A 344 -0.30 4.34 23.85
CA THR A 344 -0.14 2.93 23.48
C THR A 344 -1.51 2.27 23.27
N LEU A 345 -1.69 1.57 22.14
CA LEU A 345 -2.88 0.74 21.93
C LEU A 345 -3.00 -0.33 23.05
N PRO A 346 -4.18 -0.53 23.67
CA PRO A 346 -4.40 -1.50 24.72
C PRO A 346 -4.60 -2.92 24.15
N ILE A 347 -3.61 -3.39 23.38
CA ILE A 347 -3.60 -4.70 22.72
C ILE A 347 -2.58 -5.58 23.43
N MET A 348 -2.96 -6.83 23.70
CA MET A 348 -2.10 -7.77 24.41
C MET A 348 -1.01 -8.32 23.49
N ILE A 349 0.25 -8.12 23.90
CA ILE A 349 1.39 -8.91 23.39
C ILE A 349 1.43 -10.21 24.21
N THR A 350 1.52 -11.33 23.52
CA THR A 350 1.60 -12.67 24.11
C THR A 350 3.02 -13.20 23.91
N GLU A 351 3.71 -13.48 25.01
CA GLU A 351 5.01 -14.15 25.02
C GLU A 351 4.78 -15.66 24.89
N VAL A 352 5.38 -16.31 23.89
CA VAL A 352 5.22 -17.75 23.63
C VAL A 352 6.59 -18.44 23.58
N MET A 353 6.68 -19.64 24.18
CA MET A 353 7.89 -20.46 24.13
C MET A 353 7.88 -21.38 22.91
N ILE A 354 8.86 -21.25 22.02
CA ILE A 354 9.03 -22.04 20.79
C ILE A 354 10.47 -22.54 20.77
N HIS A 355 10.71 -23.87 20.72
CA HIS A 355 12.04 -24.48 20.82
C HIS A 355 12.98 -23.88 21.91
N GLY A 356 12.43 -23.49 23.07
CA GLY A 356 13.19 -22.88 24.17
C GLY A 356 13.46 -21.37 24.04
N TRP A 357 13.07 -20.73 22.94
CA TRP A 357 13.08 -19.27 22.78
C TRP A 357 11.76 -18.67 23.24
N GLN A 358 11.82 -17.54 23.96
CA GLN A 358 10.65 -16.72 24.26
C GLN A 358 10.44 -15.70 23.13
N VAL A 359 9.27 -15.73 22.49
CA VAL A 359 8.97 -14.91 21.31
C VAL A 359 7.71 -14.04 21.55
N PRO A 360 7.79 -12.71 21.41
CA PRO A 360 6.64 -11.82 21.55
C PRO A 360 5.79 -11.80 20.27
N LEU A 361 4.50 -12.14 20.39
CA LEU A 361 3.52 -12.18 19.32
C LEU A 361 2.32 -11.28 19.65
N ILE A 362 1.54 -10.87 18.64
CA ILE A 362 0.21 -10.28 18.82
C ILE A 362 -0.80 -11.21 18.15
N LEU A 363 -1.56 -11.94 18.95
CA LEU A 363 -2.58 -12.86 18.46
C LEU A 363 -3.68 -12.09 17.70
N LEU A 364 -4.20 -12.70 16.63
CA LEU A 364 -5.25 -12.09 15.80
C LEU A 364 -6.50 -11.76 16.62
N SER A 365 -6.89 -12.67 17.52
CA SER A 365 -7.94 -12.44 18.53
C SER A 365 -7.73 -11.19 19.39
N ALA A 366 -6.49 -10.78 19.69
CA ALA A 366 -6.22 -9.58 20.48
C ALA A 366 -6.56 -8.31 19.67
N TRP A 367 -6.16 -8.26 18.39
CA TRP A 367 -6.55 -7.20 17.46
C TRP A 367 -8.07 -7.15 17.27
N LEU A 368 -8.70 -8.30 17.01
CA LEU A 368 -10.15 -8.37 16.76
C LEU A 368 -10.98 -8.04 18.01
N THR A 369 -10.54 -8.45 19.20
CA THR A 369 -11.17 -8.06 20.47
C THR A 369 -11.06 -6.56 20.71
N PHE A 370 -9.90 -5.96 20.41
CA PHE A 370 -9.72 -4.50 20.46
C PHE A 370 -10.65 -3.78 19.47
N LEU A 371 -10.73 -4.22 18.21
CA LEU A 371 -11.57 -3.62 17.18
C LEU A 371 -13.06 -3.69 17.56
N LEU A 372 -13.55 -4.85 18.03
CA LEU A 372 -14.92 -5.00 18.52
C LEU A 372 -15.18 -4.15 19.77
N GLY A 373 -14.26 -4.16 20.75
CA GLY A 373 -14.34 -3.37 21.98
C GLY A 373 -14.22 -1.86 21.79
N ARG A 374 -13.86 -1.40 20.58
CA ARG A 374 -13.82 0.01 20.17
C ARG A 374 -14.87 0.39 19.13
N ASN A 375 -15.84 -0.49 18.83
CA ASN A 375 -16.86 -0.29 17.78
C ASN A 375 -16.28 -0.09 16.36
N LEU A 376 -15.05 -0.55 16.11
CA LEU A 376 -14.32 -0.37 14.84
C LEU A 376 -14.65 -1.43 13.78
N LEU A 377 -15.61 -2.32 14.03
CA LEU A 377 -16.05 -3.37 13.09
C LEU A 377 -16.38 -2.83 11.69
N HIS A 378 -16.95 -1.62 11.63
CA HIS A 378 -17.34 -0.94 10.39
C HIS A 378 -16.16 -0.70 9.43
N THR A 379 -14.94 -0.53 9.96
CA THR A 379 -13.70 -0.38 9.17
C THR A 379 -13.39 -1.65 8.38
N LEU A 380 -13.75 -2.83 8.91
CA LEU A 380 -13.53 -4.12 8.25
C LEU A 380 -14.45 -4.30 7.04
N SER A 381 -15.61 -3.63 7.02
CA SER A 381 -16.53 -3.58 5.88
C SER A 381 -16.30 -2.39 4.94
N GLY A 382 -15.19 -1.64 5.10
CA GLY A 382 -14.88 -0.48 4.25
C GLY A 382 -15.80 0.74 4.44
N LEU A 383 -16.46 0.85 5.61
CA LEU A 383 -17.29 1.99 5.95
C LEU A 383 -16.46 3.03 6.73
N PRO A 384 -16.61 4.34 6.48
CA PRO A 384 -15.84 5.38 7.16
C PRO A 384 -16.40 5.76 8.55
N ARG A 385 -17.61 5.28 8.90
CA ARG A 385 -18.29 5.54 10.18
C ARG A 385 -19.05 4.30 10.64
N PRO A 386 -19.38 4.15 11.94
CA PRO A 386 -20.16 3.03 12.46
C PRO A 386 -21.57 2.95 11.85
N ASP A 387 -21.82 1.91 11.06
CA ASP A 387 -23.17 1.50 10.63
C ASP A 387 -23.22 -0.03 10.65
N LEU A 388 -23.87 -0.59 11.69
CA LEU A 388 -23.90 -2.03 11.92
C LEU A 388 -24.75 -2.76 10.87
N ALA A 389 -25.90 -2.16 10.50
CA ALA A 389 -26.83 -2.76 9.53
C ALA A 389 -26.20 -2.81 8.12
N ARG A 390 -25.52 -1.73 7.70
CA ARG A 390 -24.77 -1.70 6.44
C ARG A 390 -23.56 -2.64 6.49
N SER A 391 -22.86 -2.75 7.62
CA SER A 391 -21.78 -3.73 7.81
C SER A 391 -22.28 -5.17 7.60
N HIS A 392 -23.38 -5.55 8.27
CA HIS A 392 -24.01 -6.87 8.15
C HIS A 392 -24.50 -7.15 6.72
N ALA A 393 -25.10 -6.15 6.06
CA ALA A 393 -25.57 -6.25 4.68
C ALA A 393 -24.41 -6.39 3.67
N THR A 394 -23.33 -5.63 3.84
CA THR A 394 -22.11 -5.75 3.04
C THR A 394 -21.49 -7.14 3.16
N TRP A 395 -21.33 -7.68 4.38
CA TRP A 395 -20.81 -9.04 4.58
C TRP A 395 -21.72 -10.11 3.97
N LYS A 396 -23.03 -10.06 4.23
CA LYS A 396 -24.00 -11.00 3.64
C LYS A 396 -23.98 -10.96 2.10
N CYS A 397 -23.82 -9.78 1.51
CA CYS A 397 -23.69 -9.61 0.07
C CYS A 397 -22.33 -10.07 -0.46
N PHE A 398 -21.26 -9.97 0.33
CA PHE A 398 -19.93 -10.49 -0.03
C PHE A 398 -19.96 -12.01 -0.11
N TRP A 399 -20.47 -12.69 0.93
CA TRP A 399 -20.58 -14.15 0.95
C TRP A 399 -21.47 -14.69 -0.17
N SER A 400 -22.59 -14.02 -0.48
CA SER A 400 -23.47 -14.37 -1.60
C SER A 400 -22.80 -14.26 -2.99
N ARG A 401 -21.74 -13.46 -3.12
CA ARG A 401 -20.90 -13.39 -4.32
C ARG A 401 -19.77 -14.43 -4.27
N TYR A 402 -19.06 -14.52 -3.15
CA TYR A 402 -17.96 -15.47 -2.92
C TYR A 402 -18.40 -16.93 -3.12
N GLN A 403 -19.62 -17.29 -2.69
CA GLN A 403 -20.17 -18.64 -2.88
C GLN A 403 -20.34 -19.05 -4.35
N LYS A 404 -20.46 -18.09 -5.28
CA LYS A 404 -20.57 -18.37 -6.72
C LYS A 404 -19.22 -18.70 -7.36
N LEU A 405 -18.12 -18.36 -6.68
CA LEU A 405 -16.75 -18.62 -7.12
C LEU A 405 -16.16 -19.83 -6.39
N TYR A 406 -16.41 -19.94 -5.08
CA TYR A 406 -15.85 -20.97 -4.20
C TYR A 406 -16.97 -21.72 -3.43
N PRO A 407 -17.84 -22.48 -4.11
CA PRO A 407 -19.02 -23.09 -3.50
C PRO A 407 -18.70 -24.16 -2.45
N ASN A 408 -17.54 -24.82 -2.53
CA ASN A 408 -17.16 -25.91 -1.63
C ASN A 408 -16.45 -25.43 -0.34
N HIS A 409 -16.12 -24.13 -0.27
CA HIS A 409 -15.38 -23.49 0.83
C HIS A 409 -16.04 -23.76 2.19
N ASP A 410 -15.23 -24.18 3.19
CA ASP A 410 -15.71 -24.71 4.47
C ASP A 410 -16.73 -23.83 5.21
N VAL A 411 -16.61 -22.51 5.05
CA VAL A 411 -17.53 -21.51 5.64
C VAL A 411 -19.00 -21.76 5.28
N PHE A 412 -19.28 -22.21 4.05
CA PHE A 412 -20.66 -22.47 3.60
C PHE A 412 -21.21 -23.77 4.19
N ARG A 413 -20.35 -24.75 4.46
CA ARG A 413 -20.72 -26.00 5.13
C ARG A 413 -21.14 -25.74 6.58
N ARG A 414 -20.47 -24.81 7.27
CA ARG A 414 -20.84 -24.36 8.63
C ARG A 414 -22.08 -23.49 8.63
N ALA A 415 -22.20 -22.54 7.71
CA ALA A 415 -23.39 -21.70 7.56
C ALA A 415 -24.65 -22.54 7.28
N ALA A 416 -24.57 -23.54 6.40
CA ALA A 416 -25.69 -24.45 6.08
C ALA A 416 -26.15 -25.31 7.26
N ARG A 417 -25.29 -25.53 8.27
CA ARG A 417 -25.64 -26.21 9.52
C ARG A 417 -26.16 -25.28 10.62
N GLY A 418 -26.20 -23.97 10.37
CA GLY A 418 -26.54 -22.96 11.39
C GLY A 418 -25.43 -22.69 12.40
N GLU A 419 -24.22 -23.24 12.23
CA GLU A 419 -23.07 -23.00 13.11
C GLU A 419 -22.50 -21.57 13.00
N LEU A 420 -22.79 -20.87 11.89
CA LEU A 420 -22.12 -19.63 11.50
C LEU A 420 -23.07 -18.69 10.75
N ASP A 421 -23.10 -17.43 11.17
CA ASP A 421 -23.89 -16.36 10.53
C ASP A 421 -23.02 -15.54 9.59
N LEU A 422 -23.26 -15.65 8.29
CA LEU A 422 -22.53 -14.95 7.23
C LEU A 422 -22.64 -13.41 7.34
N SER A 423 -23.69 -12.86 7.94
CA SER A 423 -23.80 -11.41 8.15
C SER A 423 -22.84 -10.89 9.23
N ARG A 424 -22.37 -11.77 10.12
CA ARG A 424 -21.44 -11.49 11.22
C ARG A 424 -20.14 -12.30 11.10
N THR A 425 -19.82 -12.72 9.88
CA THR A 425 -18.57 -13.41 9.54
C THR A 425 -17.71 -12.52 8.64
N VAL A 426 -16.52 -12.17 9.12
CA VAL A 426 -15.58 -11.25 8.47
C VAL A 426 -14.55 -12.03 7.67
N GLY A 427 -14.41 -11.69 6.39
CA GLY A 427 -13.34 -12.17 5.52
C GLY A 427 -12.02 -11.43 5.77
N LEU A 428 -10.96 -12.19 6.00
CA LEU A 428 -9.60 -11.69 6.26
C LEU A 428 -8.61 -12.26 5.23
N VAL A 429 -7.47 -11.60 5.12
CA VAL A 429 -6.31 -12.02 4.31
C VAL A 429 -5.08 -12.01 5.21
N LEU A 430 -4.34 -13.11 5.20
CA LEU A 430 -3.06 -13.23 5.88
C LEU A 430 -1.93 -12.84 4.92
N HIS A 431 -0.98 -12.04 5.38
CA HIS A 431 0.15 -11.54 4.57
C HIS A 431 1.47 -11.78 5.30
N GLY A 432 2.36 -12.54 4.67
CA GLY A 432 3.74 -12.78 5.13
C GLY A 432 4.78 -12.23 4.16
N ASP A 433 5.84 -11.61 4.68
CA ASP A 433 6.91 -10.98 3.90
C ASP A 433 8.28 -11.28 4.54
N GLU A 434 9.27 -11.69 3.74
CA GLU A 434 10.67 -11.84 4.16
C GLU A 434 11.52 -10.59 3.83
N GLY A 435 11.15 -9.48 4.47
CA GLY A 435 11.88 -8.21 4.43
C GLY A 435 13.32 -8.28 4.99
N ARG A 436 14.02 -7.14 4.97
CA ARG A 436 15.44 -7.04 5.42
C ARG A 436 15.62 -6.06 6.58
N THR A 437 16.39 -6.47 7.58
CA THR A 437 16.79 -5.61 8.71
C THR A 437 17.81 -4.55 8.28
N LYS A 438 18.06 -3.54 9.14
CA LYS A 438 19.20 -2.62 9.00
C LYS A 438 20.56 -3.33 8.81
N LYS A 439 20.73 -4.56 9.33
CA LYS A 439 21.95 -5.37 9.17
C LYS A 439 21.97 -6.20 7.88
N LYS A 440 21.00 -6.00 6.98
CA LYS A 440 20.76 -6.74 5.71
C LYS A 440 20.47 -8.24 5.87
N SER A 441 20.31 -8.74 7.10
CA SER A 441 19.73 -10.06 7.38
C SER A 441 18.24 -10.05 7.04
N ALA A 442 17.67 -11.21 6.72
CA ALA A 442 16.22 -11.33 6.57
C ALA A 442 15.51 -11.18 7.94
N ILE A 443 14.24 -10.78 7.86
CA ILE A 443 13.27 -10.73 8.95
C ILE A 443 11.89 -11.04 8.36
N LEU A 444 11.25 -12.08 8.88
CA LEU A 444 9.84 -12.36 8.65
C LEU A 444 9.01 -11.26 9.29
N VAL A 445 8.01 -10.74 8.57
CA VAL A 445 6.87 -10.02 9.10
C VAL A 445 5.60 -10.78 8.74
N LEU A 446 4.80 -11.13 9.75
CA LEU A 446 3.46 -11.69 9.58
C LEU A 446 2.41 -10.65 9.96
N SER A 447 1.42 -10.47 9.10
CA SER A 447 0.41 -9.42 9.20
C SER A 447 -0.95 -9.91 8.68
N CYS A 448 -2.03 -9.28 9.12
CA CYS A 448 -3.39 -9.61 8.68
C CYS A 448 -4.19 -8.34 8.39
N HIS A 449 -5.13 -8.42 7.46
CA HIS A 449 -6.07 -7.34 7.15
C HIS A 449 -7.42 -7.90 6.72
N SER A 450 -8.47 -7.07 6.70
CA SER A 450 -9.72 -7.49 6.05
C SER A 450 -9.60 -7.47 4.54
N ILE A 451 -10.34 -8.36 3.86
CA ILE A 451 -10.42 -8.42 2.40
C ILE A 451 -11.17 -7.21 1.81
N LEU A 452 -12.07 -6.61 2.60
CA LEU A 452 -12.75 -5.36 2.28
C LEU A 452 -12.05 -4.17 2.96
N GLY A 453 -12.16 -2.99 2.37
CA GLY A 453 -11.59 -1.74 2.87
C GLY A 453 -12.07 -0.53 2.08
N TYR A 454 -11.28 0.54 2.06
CA TYR A 454 -11.73 1.85 1.58
C TYR A 454 -11.63 2.08 0.07
N GLY A 455 -11.06 1.15 -0.71
CA GLY A 455 -10.90 1.28 -2.16
C GLY A 455 -9.47 1.07 -2.67
N SER A 456 -9.26 1.51 -3.91
CA SER A 456 -7.96 1.69 -4.56
C SER A 456 -7.95 3.06 -5.24
N HIS A 457 -6.78 3.57 -5.60
CA HIS A 457 -6.67 4.82 -6.37
C HIS A 457 -7.05 4.68 -7.86
N ALA A 458 -7.63 3.54 -8.27
CA ALA A 458 -7.85 3.15 -9.67
C ALA A 458 -9.34 3.02 -10.05
N THR A 459 -10.24 3.66 -9.29
CA THR A 459 -11.69 3.60 -9.51
C THR A 459 -12.32 4.99 -9.54
N ASP A 460 -13.04 5.30 -10.62
CA ASP A 460 -13.86 6.51 -10.73
C ASP A 460 -14.94 6.58 -9.63
N PRO A 461 -15.32 7.78 -9.16
CA PRO A 461 -16.37 7.95 -8.17
C PRO A 461 -17.75 7.57 -8.73
N GLN A 462 -18.21 6.35 -8.39
CA GLN A 462 -19.56 5.87 -8.66
C GLN A 462 -20.49 6.13 -7.47
N PRO A 463 -21.81 6.33 -7.68
CA PRO A 463 -22.76 6.49 -6.58
C PRO A 463 -22.75 5.26 -5.66
N GLU A 464 -22.51 5.45 -4.36
CA GLU A 464 -22.28 4.32 -3.45
C GLU A 464 -23.47 3.35 -3.38
N PRO A 465 -23.31 2.07 -3.78
CA PRO A 465 -24.32 1.06 -3.47
C PRO A 465 -24.35 0.81 -1.94
N TYR A 466 -25.52 0.44 -1.42
CA TYR A 466 -25.67 0.16 0.01
C TYR A 466 -24.69 -0.91 0.48
N CYS A 467 -24.66 -2.06 -0.19
CA CYS A 467 -23.67 -3.13 0.05
C CYS A 467 -22.37 -2.89 -0.76
N LYS A 468 -21.70 -1.75 -0.57
CA LYS A 468 -20.42 -1.47 -1.25
C LYS A 468 -19.35 -2.48 -0.82
N GLN A 469 -18.53 -2.90 -1.77
CA GLN A 469 -17.45 -3.87 -1.60
C GLN A 469 -16.25 -3.35 -2.35
N TYR A 470 -15.28 -2.85 -1.59
CA TYR A 470 -14.09 -2.18 -2.08
C TYR A 470 -12.84 -2.87 -1.53
N LEU A 471 -11.76 -2.86 -2.30
CA LEU A 471 -10.49 -3.47 -1.89
C LEU A 471 -9.88 -2.74 -0.69
N ASN A 472 -9.05 -3.44 0.08
CA ASN A 472 -8.31 -2.84 1.20
C ASN A 472 -6.91 -2.36 0.74
N MET A 473 -6.88 -1.35 -0.13
CA MET A 473 -5.65 -0.78 -0.70
C MET A 473 -5.43 0.70 -0.35
N THR A 474 -6.48 1.46 -0.01
CA THR A 474 -6.39 2.83 0.50
C THR A 474 -6.58 2.91 2.02
N GLY A 475 -6.19 4.04 2.61
CA GLY A 475 -6.23 4.28 4.05
C GLY A 475 -4.91 3.95 4.76
N HIS A 476 -4.70 4.55 5.94
CA HIS A 476 -3.43 4.46 6.65
C HIS A 476 -3.12 3.02 7.10
N THR A 477 -1.91 2.53 6.83
CA THR A 477 -1.54 1.12 7.05
C THR A 477 -1.72 0.65 8.49
N LEU A 478 -1.46 1.51 9.48
CA LEU A 478 -1.65 1.19 10.92
C LEU A 478 -3.12 0.94 11.33
N SER A 479 -4.12 1.35 10.53
CA SER A 479 -5.53 1.02 10.78
C SER A 479 -6.04 -0.13 9.91
N THR A 480 -5.54 -0.24 8.68
CA THR A 480 -5.99 -1.25 7.70
C THR A 480 -5.24 -2.57 7.74
N ARG A 481 -3.99 -2.61 8.23
CA ARG A 481 -3.13 -3.80 8.30
C ARG A 481 -2.52 -3.96 9.70
N TRP A 482 -2.67 -5.14 10.28
CA TRP A 482 -2.30 -5.40 11.67
C TRP A 482 -1.12 -6.38 11.73
N VAL A 483 -0.04 -6.00 12.41
CA VAL A 483 1.11 -6.88 12.62
C VAL A 483 0.74 -7.96 13.65
N LEU A 484 0.95 -9.22 13.28
CA LEU A 484 0.75 -10.38 14.13
C LEU A 484 2.07 -10.84 14.78
N GLY A 485 3.19 -10.73 14.06
CA GLY A 485 4.51 -11.06 14.60
C GLY A 485 5.64 -10.70 13.66
N CYS A 486 6.84 -10.54 14.21
CA CYS A 486 8.07 -10.37 13.43
C CYS A 486 9.13 -11.35 13.96
N LEU A 487 9.85 -12.02 13.08
CA LEU A 487 10.83 -13.04 13.45
C LEU A 487 12.14 -12.84 12.67
N PRO A 488 13.28 -12.51 13.31
CA PRO A 488 14.58 -12.42 12.65
C PRO A 488 15.02 -13.78 12.10
N LYS A 489 15.75 -13.81 10.97
CA LYS A 489 16.22 -15.08 10.34
C LYS A 489 16.88 -16.05 11.32
N THR A 490 17.64 -15.54 12.30
CA THR A 490 18.39 -16.32 13.29
C THR A 490 17.56 -17.28 14.16
N TYR A 491 16.23 -17.18 14.16
CA TYR A 491 15.34 -18.12 14.84
C TYR A 491 14.94 -19.32 13.95
N TYR A 492 15.01 -19.17 12.63
CA TYR A 492 14.63 -20.19 11.64
C TYR A 492 15.78 -20.46 10.64
N ASP A 493 17.02 -20.40 11.13
CA ASP A 493 18.24 -20.69 10.37
C ASP A 493 18.93 -21.93 10.93
N GLY A 494 19.21 -22.93 10.08
CA GLY A 494 19.80 -24.21 10.49
C GLY A 494 18.85 -25.39 10.35
N GLU A 495 19.28 -26.56 10.83
CA GLU A 495 18.63 -27.86 10.55
C GLU A 495 17.22 -28.00 11.19
N ASP A 496 16.99 -27.38 12.35
CA ASP A 496 15.68 -27.29 13.00
C ASP A 496 14.83 -26.08 12.53
N GLY A 497 15.33 -25.27 11.59
CA GLY A 497 14.73 -23.99 11.22
C GLY A 497 13.31 -24.10 10.68
N ASP A 498 13.03 -25.13 9.86
CA ASP A 498 11.70 -25.38 9.30
C ASP A 498 10.70 -25.86 10.38
N ASN A 499 11.17 -26.62 11.38
CA ASN A 499 10.35 -27.02 12.54
C ASN A 499 9.93 -25.80 13.36
N PHE A 500 10.89 -24.93 13.69
CA PHE A 500 10.62 -23.67 14.39
C PHE A 500 9.61 -22.81 13.62
N PHE A 501 9.77 -22.72 12.29
CA PHE A 501 8.91 -21.91 11.43
C PHE A 501 7.46 -22.43 11.40
N GLN A 502 7.29 -23.75 11.31
CA GLN A 502 5.97 -24.37 11.32
C GLN A 502 5.30 -24.35 12.70
N GLU A 503 6.05 -24.49 13.81
CA GLU A 503 5.54 -24.26 15.17
C GLU A 503 5.10 -22.80 15.37
N TYR A 504 5.93 -21.84 14.94
CA TYR A 504 5.63 -20.40 15.00
C TYR A 504 4.33 -20.05 14.26
N LEU A 505 4.14 -20.58 13.05
CA LEU A 505 2.89 -20.43 12.31
C LEU A 505 1.72 -21.16 12.99
N ASN A 506 1.96 -22.32 13.62
CA ASN A 506 0.91 -23.07 14.30
C ASN A 506 0.26 -22.27 15.44
N VAL A 507 1.03 -21.46 16.19
CA VAL A 507 0.50 -20.58 17.24
C VAL A 507 -0.58 -19.62 16.68
N PHE A 508 -0.34 -19.04 15.51
CA PHE A 508 -1.32 -18.18 14.85
C PHE A 508 -2.49 -18.97 14.27
N VAL A 509 -2.25 -20.18 13.74
CA VAL A 509 -3.29 -21.06 13.20
C VAL A 509 -4.29 -21.50 14.27
N GLU A 510 -3.84 -21.90 15.47
CA GLU A 510 -4.77 -22.24 16.56
C GLU A 510 -5.64 -21.05 16.97
N ASP A 511 -5.10 -19.83 16.97
CA ASP A 511 -5.87 -18.63 17.29
C ASP A 511 -6.84 -18.24 16.16
N MET A 512 -6.43 -18.39 14.90
CA MET A 512 -7.28 -18.19 13.71
C MET A 512 -8.44 -19.19 13.68
N LEU A 513 -8.16 -20.47 13.95
CA LEU A 513 -9.18 -21.51 14.11
C LEU A 513 -10.11 -21.17 15.29
N ARG A 514 -9.59 -20.70 16.42
CA ARG A 514 -10.41 -20.27 17.56
C ARG A 514 -11.40 -19.15 17.21
N VAL A 515 -10.97 -18.09 16.50
CA VAL A 515 -11.85 -16.98 16.09
C VAL A 515 -12.76 -17.33 14.90
N TYR A 516 -12.45 -18.39 14.15
CA TYR A 516 -13.34 -18.97 13.16
C TYR A 516 -14.42 -19.84 13.79
N GLU A 517 -14.05 -20.79 14.65
CA GLU A 517 -14.92 -21.81 15.24
C GLU A 517 -15.87 -21.25 16.29
N LYS A 518 -15.32 -20.47 17.24
CA LYS A 518 -16.01 -20.02 18.46
C LYS A 518 -16.36 -18.53 18.42
N GLY A 519 -15.72 -17.79 17.51
CA GLY A 519 -15.90 -16.36 17.34
C GLY A 519 -15.38 -15.54 18.53
N ILE A 520 -15.71 -14.25 18.50
CA ILE A 520 -15.47 -13.31 19.60
C ILE A 520 -16.79 -12.64 19.95
N LYS A 521 -17.12 -12.63 21.25
CA LYS A 521 -18.33 -11.98 21.76
C LYS A 521 -18.13 -10.47 21.87
N ALA A 522 -18.93 -9.70 21.15
CA ALA A 522 -18.94 -8.24 21.21
C ALA A 522 -19.65 -7.73 22.49
N ALA A 523 -19.47 -6.46 22.81
CA ALA A 523 -20.13 -5.81 23.95
C ALA A 523 -21.67 -5.81 23.84
N THR A 524 -22.21 -5.90 22.61
CA THR A 524 -23.65 -6.09 22.32
C THR A 524 -24.19 -7.48 22.71
N GLY A 525 -23.31 -8.40 23.09
CA GLY A 525 -23.65 -9.79 23.40
C GLY A 525 -23.65 -10.73 22.18
N GLU A 526 -23.57 -10.18 20.97
CA GLU A 526 -23.44 -10.94 19.72
C GLU A 526 -22.08 -11.63 19.58
N VAL A 527 -22.00 -12.66 18.73
CA VAL A 527 -20.73 -13.34 18.39
C VAL A 527 -20.38 -13.07 16.93
N TYR A 528 -19.15 -12.61 16.71
CA TYR A 528 -18.56 -12.36 15.39
C TYR A 528 -17.52 -13.42 15.07
N HIS A 529 -17.57 -13.97 13.86
CA HIS A 529 -16.62 -14.98 13.36
C HIS A 529 -15.67 -14.36 12.35
N PHE A 530 -14.46 -14.90 12.27
CA PHE A 530 -13.39 -14.36 11.43
C PHE A 530 -12.71 -15.51 10.69
N VAL A 531 -12.53 -15.35 9.37
CA VAL A 531 -11.96 -16.40 8.52
C VAL A 531 -10.89 -15.80 7.60
N VAL A 532 -9.69 -16.37 7.64
CA VAL A 532 -8.65 -16.10 6.63
C VAL A 532 -9.09 -16.84 5.36
N LEU A 533 -9.34 -16.08 4.28
CA LEU A 533 -9.81 -16.63 3.01
C LEU A 533 -8.70 -16.94 2.03
N ASN A 534 -7.59 -16.21 2.12
CA ASN A 534 -6.39 -16.40 1.31
C ASN A 534 -5.17 -15.98 2.13
N VAL A 535 -4.04 -16.56 1.75
CA VAL A 535 -2.72 -16.22 2.25
C VAL A 535 -1.91 -15.63 1.09
N ILE A 536 -1.38 -14.42 1.24
CA ILE A 536 -0.52 -13.72 0.27
C ILE A 536 0.88 -13.49 0.85
N GLY A 537 1.87 -13.26 -0.01
CA GLY A 537 3.23 -12.96 0.41
C GLY A 537 4.27 -13.06 -0.70
N ASP A 538 5.54 -12.88 -0.35
CA ASP A 538 6.65 -13.11 -1.27
C ASP A 538 6.97 -14.61 -1.40
N TRP A 539 7.52 -15.01 -2.54
CA TRP A 539 7.84 -16.43 -2.80
C TRP A 539 8.85 -17.04 -1.80
N PRO A 540 9.95 -16.37 -1.40
CA PRO A 540 10.83 -16.83 -0.32
C PRO A 540 10.11 -17.15 0.99
N TRP A 541 9.07 -16.38 1.37
CA TRP A 541 8.22 -16.71 2.50
C TRP A 541 7.29 -17.90 2.23
N PHE A 542 6.56 -17.89 1.11
CA PHE A 542 5.65 -18.99 0.73
C PHE A 542 6.36 -20.35 0.73
N VAL A 543 7.61 -20.43 0.25
CA VAL A 543 8.40 -21.67 0.23
C VAL A 543 8.57 -22.28 1.62
N LYS A 544 8.76 -21.46 2.66
CA LYS A 544 8.91 -21.89 4.06
C LYS A 544 7.57 -22.13 4.73
N ALA A 545 6.62 -21.22 4.54
CA ALA A 545 5.28 -21.30 5.12
C ALA A 545 4.50 -22.53 4.66
N PHE A 546 4.72 -22.98 3.41
CA PHE A 546 4.01 -24.10 2.80
C PHE A 546 4.93 -25.26 2.41
N ASN A 547 6.20 -25.30 2.82
CA ASN A 547 7.16 -26.37 2.49
C ASN A 547 7.18 -26.70 0.97
N LEU A 548 7.26 -25.68 0.11
CA LEU A 548 7.01 -25.83 -1.34
C LEU A 548 8.14 -26.58 -2.05
N ILE A 549 7.88 -27.83 -2.43
CA ILE A 549 8.81 -28.66 -3.22
C ILE A 549 8.96 -28.16 -4.67
N ARG A 550 7.93 -27.47 -5.19
CA ARG A 550 7.95 -26.80 -6.51
C ARG A 550 7.91 -25.28 -6.33
N ASN A 551 9.01 -24.60 -6.67
CA ASN A 551 9.15 -23.15 -6.48
C ASN A 551 10.18 -22.52 -7.44
N PHE A 552 10.12 -21.20 -7.58
CA PHE A 552 10.95 -20.38 -8.48
C PHE A 552 12.47 -20.70 -8.42
N ALA A 553 13.01 -21.08 -7.26
CA ALA A 553 14.43 -21.35 -7.09
C ALA A 553 14.90 -22.69 -7.69
N ASN A 554 13.96 -23.56 -8.09
CA ASN A 554 14.22 -24.82 -8.82
C ASN A 554 14.61 -24.60 -10.29
N CYS A 555 14.38 -23.41 -10.86
CA CYS A 555 14.68 -23.10 -12.26
C CYS A 555 16.14 -23.44 -12.62
N SER A 556 16.37 -24.03 -13.81
CA SER A 556 17.70 -24.51 -14.21
C SER A 556 18.67 -23.36 -14.49
N LYS A 557 19.67 -23.20 -13.61
CA LYS A 557 20.65 -22.10 -13.67
C LYS A 557 21.79 -22.35 -14.66
N GLN A 558 21.79 -23.49 -15.35
CA GLN A 558 22.81 -23.88 -16.33
C GLN A 558 22.17 -24.73 -17.44
N GLU A 559 22.39 -24.34 -18.70
CA GLU A 559 21.99 -25.08 -19.91
C GLU A 559 22.49 -26.54 -19.92
N THR A 560 23.64 -26.79 -19.30
CA THR A 560 24.27 -28.12 -19.21
C THR A 560 23.71 -29.01 -18.10
N SER A 561 22.73 -28.55 -17.32
CA SER A 561 22.11 -29.32 -16.25
C SER A 561 21.37 -30.54 -16.79
N ARG A 562 21.78 -31.74 -16.36
CA ARG A 562 21.13 -33.02 -16.70
C ARG A 562 20.21 -33.56 -15.61
N ALA A 563 20.03 -32.83 -14.52
CA ALA A 563 19.08 -33.20 -13.48
C ALA A 563 17.65 -32.90 -14.00
N PRO A 564 16.67 -33.80 -13.81
CA PRO A 564 15.28 -33.48 -14.13
C PRO A 564 14.84 -32.30 -13.26
N SER A 565 14.22 -31.28 -13.87
CA SER A 565 13.70 -30.16 -13.11
C SER A 565 12.58 -30.62 -12.18
N LYS A 566 12.56 -30.02 -10.99
CA LYS A 566 11.54 -30.24 -9.96
C LYS A 566 10.26 -29.44 -10.22
N GLY A 567 10.27 -28.55 -11.23
CA GLY A 567 9.18 -27.62 -11.50
C GLY A 567 9.23 -26.37 -10.64
N ILE A 568 8.79 -25.25 -11.22
CA ILE A 568 8.91 -23.91 -10.62
C ILE A 568 7.60 -23.41 -9.99
N CYS A 569 6.46 -24.01 -10.31
CA CYS A 569 5.15 -23.59 -9.83
C CYS A 569 4.60 -24.56 -8.77
N HIS A 570 4.05 -24.05 -7.67
CA HIS A 570 3.39 -24.89 -6.68
C HIS A 570 2.02 -25.42 -7.17
N VAL A 571 1.33 -24.69 -8.06
CA VAL A 571 -0.03 -25.03 -8.55
C VAL A 571 -0.05 -25.96 -9.76
N CYS A 572 0.99 -25.97 -10.59
CA CYS A 572 1.06 -26.80 -11.80
C CYS A 572 2.46 -27.37 -12.05
N LYS A 573 2.61 -28.23 -13.06
CA LYS A 573 3.86 -28.91 -13.41
C LYS A 573 4.79 -28.07 -14.31
N ALA A 574 4.65 -26.75 -14.35
CA ALA A 574 5.50 -25.87 -15.15
C ALA A 574 6.99 -26.09 -14.85
N ASP A 575 7.79 -26.18 -15.92
CA ASP A 575 9.22 -26.54 -15.95
C ASP A 575 9.55 -28.01 -15.65
N MET A 576 8.57 -28.87 -15.31
CA MET A 576 8.83 -30.32 -15.17
C MET A 576 8.99 -31.00 -16.54
N THR A 577 9.54 -32.22 -16.55
CA THR A 577 9.69 -33.04 -17.76
C THR A 577 8.37 -33.14 -18.55
N ASN A 578 8.41 -32.82 -19.85
CA ASN A 578 7.28 -32.71 -20.78
C ASN A 578 6.36 -31.48 -20.60
N TYR A 579 6.66 -30.58 -19.66
CA TYR A 579 5.84 -29.40 -19.33
C TYR A 579 6.66 -28.10 -19.37
N PRO A 580 7.24 -27.74 -20.55
CA PRO A 580 8.11 -26.58 -20.70
C PRO A 580 7.42 -25.29 -20.25
N PHE A 581 8.07 -24.52 -19.37
CA PHE A 581 7.52 -23.26 -18.90
C PHE A 581 7.45 -22.21 -20.03
N GLU A 582 8.56 -22.04 -20.75
CA GLU A 582 8.78 -21.07 -21.83
C GLU A 582 8.18 -21.50 -23.19
N ASP A 583 6.93 -21.99 -23.19
CA ASP A 583 6.22 -22.30 -24.44
C ASP A 583 5.56 -21.04 -25.02
N PHE A 584 6.34 -20.33 -25.85
CA PHE A 584 5.88 -19.20 -26.65
C PHE A 584 5.23 -19.61 -27.99
N THR A 585 5.03 -20.92 -28.23
CA THR A 585 4.62 -21.47 -29.53
C THR A 585 3.20 -22.03 -29.54
N SER A 586 2.75 -22.61 -28.42
CA SER A 586 1.41 -23.16 -28.29
C SER A 586 0.39 -22.08 -27.91
N ALA A 587 -0.81 -22.17 -28.50
CA ALA A 587 -1.95 -21.32 -28.09
C ALA A 587 -2.43 -21.59 -26.64
N SER A 588 -2.07 -22.75 -26.08
CA SER A 588 -2.16 -23.04 -24.65
C SER A 588 -0.95 -23.88 -24.24
N PRO A 589 -0.14 -23.46 -23.25
CA PRO A 589 1.06 -24.20 -22.85
C PRO A 589 0.69 -25.49 -22.11
N ALA A 590 1.50 -26.54 -22.27
CA ALA A 590 1.20 -27.89 -21.76
C ALA A 590 0.93 -27.94 -20.24
N TRP A 591 1.67 -27.14 -19.45
CA TRP A 591 1.49 -27.10 -17.98
C TRP A 591 0.11 -26.58 -17.54
N ARG A 592 -0.64 -25.86 -18.39
CA ARG A 592 -1.97 -25.34 -18.05
C ARG A 592 -2.97 -26.46 -17.73
N ALA A 593 -2.83 -27.62 -18.37
CA ALA A 593 -3.67 -28.80 -18.11
C ALA A 593 -3.35 -29.52 -16.78
N THR A 594 -2.23 -29.15 -16.12
CA THR A 594 -1.74 -29.80 -14.89
C THR A 594 -2.02 -28.99 -13.62
N ILE A 595 -2.80 -27.90 -13.73
CA ILE A 595 -3.23 -27.08 -12.60
C ILE A 595 -4.01 -27.97 -11.61
N ASN A 596 -3.56 -27.99 -10.36
CA ASN A 596 -4.12 -28.79 -9.26
C ASN A 596 -4.10 -30.32 -9.44
N GLU A 597 -3.36 -30.83 -10.43
CA GLU A 597 -3.20 -32.27 -10.66
C GLU A 597 -2.31 -32.95 -9.59
N GLU A 598 -1.37 -32.21 -9.00
CA GLU A 598 -0.39 -32.73 -8.04
C GLU A 598 -0.06 -31.67 -6.98
N ARG A 599 0.05 -32.05 -5.70
CA ARG A 599 0.40 -31.14 -4.59
C ARG A 599 1.78 -30.52 -4.79
N GLY A 600 1.92 -29.23 -4.47
CA GLY A 600 3.17 -28.46 -4.60
C GLY A 600 4.06 -28.43 -3.35
N TYR A 601 3.66 -29.13 -2.29
CA TYR A 601 4.20 -29.01 -0.92
C TYR A 601 4.46 -30.38 -0.27
N SER A 602 5.36 -30.41 0.73
CA SER A 602 5.66 -31.60 1.52
C SER A 602 5.11 -31.53 2.96
N GLY A 603 4.82 -32.70 3.53
CA GLY A 603 4.27 -32.83 4.88
C GLY A 603 2.85 -32.24 5.00
N SER A 604 2.58 -31.61 6.13
CA SER A 604 1.30 -30.95 6.44
C SER A 604 1.55 -29.52 6.96
N PRO A 605 1.79 -28.53 6.10
CA PRO A 605 2.08 -27.15 6.50
C PRO A 605 0.97 -26.55 7.39
N SER A 606 1.34 -25.88 8.47
CA SER A 606 0.42 -25.39 9.51
C SER A 606 -0.73 -24.55 8.93
N LEU A 607 -0.44 -23.68 7.96
CA LEU A 607 -1.44 -22.78 7.35
C LEU A 607 -2.52 -23.53 6.55
N LEU A 608 -2.26 -24.73 6.01
CA LEU A 608 -3.28 -25.50 5.28
C LEU A 608 -4.33 -26.14 6.19
N ARG A 609 -4.19 -26.03 7.52
CA ARG A 609 -5.26 -26.34 8.49
C ARG A 609 -6.37 -25.29 8.51
N LEU A 610 -6.14 -24.09 7.97
CA LEU A 610 -7.13 -23.02 7.96
C LEU A 610 -8.31 -23.36 7.01
N PRO A 611 -9.51 -22.81 7.25
CA PRO A 611 -10.71 -23.11 6.47
C PRO A 611 -10.54 -22.61 5.04
N LYS A 612 -10.77 -23.49 4.06
CA LYS A 612 -10.50 -23.20 2.65
C LYS A 612 -11.45 -23.99 1.73
N ASP A 613 -11.15 -24.06 0.44
CA ASP A 613 -11.76 -25.03 -0.45
C ASP A 613 -10.99 -26.37 -0.39
N PRO A 614 -11.61 -27.49 0.03
CA PRO A 614 -10.92 -28.78 0.09
C PRO A 614 -10.68 -29.41 -1.29
N THR A 615 -11.27 -28.86 -2.36
CA THR A 615 -11.06 -29.30 -3.75
C THR A 615 -9.96 -28.53 -4.46
N ASP A 616 -9.54 -27.37 -3.92
CA ASP A 616 -8.43 -26.56 -4.41
C ASP A 616 -7.62 -25.98 -3.23
N GLU A 617 -6.79 -26.83 -2.62
CA GLU A 617 -5.89 -26.39 -1.53
C GLU A 617 -4.82 -25.40 -2.01
N SER A 618 -4.52 -25.39 -3.32
CA SER A 618 -3.50 -24.56 -3.94
C SER A 618 -3.95 -23.10 -4.03
N ALA A 619 -5.20 -22.83 -4.40
CA ALA A 619 -5.73 -21.48 -4.57
C ALA A 619 -5.77 -20.65 -3.27
N PHE A 620 -5.66 -21.30 -2.10
CA PHE A 620 -5.50 -20.64 -0.81
C PHE A 620 -4.17 -19.87 -0.69
N LEU A 621 -3.17 -20.24 -1.49
CA LEU A 621 -1.95 -19.46 -1.71
C LEU A 621 -2.24 -18.46 -2.83
N GLY A 622 -2.51 -17.21 -2.46
CA GLY A 622 -2.76 -16.12 -3.39
C GLY A 622 -1.52 -15.80 -4.21
N GLN A 623 -1.50 -16.27 -5.45
CA GLN A 623 -0.38 -16.10 -6.37
C GLN A 623 -0.15 -14.62 -6.71
N ASP A 624 1.05 -14.12 -6.42
CA ASP A 624 1.54 -12.89 -7.03
C ASP A 624 2.17 -13.20 -8.40
N ILE A 625 1.43 -12.83 -9.46
CA ILE A 625 1.84 -12.98 -10.86
C ILE A 625 3.04 -12.11 -11.25
N PHE A 626 3.28 -10.99 -10.54
CA PHE A 626 4.40 -10.10 -10.82
C PHE A 626 5.69 -10.60 -10.19
N HIS A 627 5.63 -11.19 -8.99
CA HIS A 627 6.79 -11.91 -8.43
C HIS A 627 7.21 -13.11 -9.29
N GLY A 628 6.25 -13.78 -9.95
CA GLY A 628 6.55 -14.84 -10.93
C GLY A 628 7.22 -14.34 -12.22
N TRP A 629 7.18 -13.04 -12.50
CA TRP A 629 7.68 -12.40 -13.72
C TRP A 629 8.99 -11.60 -13.50
N HIS A 630 9.59 -11.72 -12.31
CA HIS A 630 10.92 -11.17 -11.98
C HIS A 630 12.03 -12.24 -11.92
N LEU A 631 11.75 -13.44 -12.44
CA LEU A 631 12.75 -14.42 -12.89
C LEU A 631 13.28 -14.02 -14.27
#